data_AF-A0A1I3V6M7-F1
#
_entry.id   AF-A0A1I3V6M7-F1
#
_cell.length_a   1.000
_cell.length_b   1.000
_cell.length_c   1.000
_cell.angle_alpha   90.00
_cell.angle_beta   90.00
_cell.angle_gamma   90.00
#
_symmetry.space_group_name_H-M   'P 1'
#
loop_
_entity.id
_entity.type
_entity.pdbx_description
1 polymer ?
#
loop_
_entity_poly.entity_id
_entity_poly.type
_entity_poly.pdbx_seq_one_letter_code
_entity_poly.pdbx_strand_id
1 'polypeptide(L)'
;MSVCTLSDKHFSAVVLAYETYHINCFPLNLSWYEAKEKVGEILHQANLDSFNYRYKEDLTGTFVFDSSAPQLSVPAVLKALDCIEYQCCEVESYQQTRAYKIIKQLRLSLIDKIDGYEEAHWFID
;
A
#
# COMPACT_ATOMS: atom_id res chain seq x y z
N MET A 1 -14.06 -8.76 -12.11
CA MET A 1 -14.19 -7.70 -11.10
C MET A 1 -13.88 -6.36 -11.78
N SER A 2 -14.35 -5.24 -11.23
CA SER A 2 -14.21 -3.90 -11.83
C SER A 2 -13.06 -3.13 -11.18
N VAL A 3 -12.37 -2.27 -11.94
CA VAL A 3 -11.37 -1.34 -11.41
C VAL A 3 -12.08 -0.06 -10.97
N CYS A 4 -11.72 0.49 -9.82
CA CYS A 4 -12.23 1.77 -9.32
C CYS A 4 -11.11 2.57 -8.66
N THR A 5 -11.34 3.88 -8.54
CA THR A 5 -10.46 4.74 -7.74
C THR A 5 -10.70 4.51 -6.24
N LEU A 6 -9.63 4.56 -5.47
CA LEU A 6 -9.64 4.46 -4.02
C LEU A 6 -9.56 5.86 -3.39
N SER A 7 -10.08 6.01 -2.17
CA SER A 7 -10.00 7.28 -1.45
C SER A 7 -8.64 7.50 -0.81
N ASP A 8 -8.26 8.76 -0.59
CA ASP A 8 -7.06 9.14 0.16
C ASP A 8 -7.01 8.50 1.55
N LYS A 9 -8.17 8.30 2.19
CA LYS A 9 -8.29 7.61 3.48
C LYS A 9 -7.83 6.15 3.40
N HIS A 10 -8.07 5.47 2.28
CA HIS A 10 -7.63 4.07 2.08
C HIS A 10 -6.10 4.00 1.99
N PHE A 11 -5.48 4.88 1.19
CA PHE A 11 -4.03 4.98 1.10
C PHE A 11 -3.39 5.41 2.42
N SER A 12 -3.97 6.40 3.09
CA SER A 12 -3.50 6.93 4.37
C SER A 12 -3.51 5.86 5.47
N ALA A 13 -4.54 5.01 5.52
CA ALA A 13 -4.60 3.91 6.49
C ALA A 13 -3.45 2.89 6.32
N VAL A 14 -3.03 2.63 5.07
CA VAL A 14 -1.87 1.77 4.78
C VAL A 14 -0.56 2.48 5.06
N VAL A 15 -0.45 3.77 4.74
CA VAL A 15 0.74 4.58 5.06
C VAL A 15 0.96 4.65 6.57
N LEU A 16 -0.10 4.81 7.37
CA LEU A 16 -0.02 4.81 8.83
C LEU A 16 0.56 3.51 9.42
N ALA A 17 0.43 2.38 8.72
CA ALA A 17 0.99 1.11 9.19
C ALA A 17 2.52 1.16 9.38
N TYR A 18 3.23 1.99 8.62
CA TYR A 18 4.67 2.20 8.83
C TYR A 18 4.97 2.74 10.23
N GLU A 19 4.20 3.73 10.68
CA GLU A 19 4.35 4.33 12.02
C GLU A 19 3.81 3.40 13.10
N THR A 20 2.60 2.84 12.90
CA THR A 20 1.93 1.97 13.87
C THR A 20 2.74 0.71 14.21
N TYR A 21 3.43 0.13 13.22
CA TYR A 21 4.19 -1.11 13.38
C TYR A 21 5.70 -0.91 13.37
N HIS A 22 6.17 0.34 13.47
CA HIS A 22 7.60 0.70 13.47
C HIS A 22 8.37 0.09 12.29
N ILE A 23 7.76 0.10 11.10
CA ILE A 23 8.35 -0.42 9.87
C ILE A 23 9.13 0.71 9.21
N ASN A 24 10.40 0.44 8.88
CA ASN A 24 11.22 1.39 8.14
C ASN A 24 10.64 1.60 6.75
N CYS A 25 10.39 2.87 6.40
CA CYS A 25 9.98 3.23 5.06
C CYS A 25 11.17 3.05 4.10
N PHE A 26 10.98 2.29 3.03
CA PHE A 26 12.01 2.02 2.02
C PHE A 26 11.36 2.14 0.63
N PRO A 27 12.11 2.51 -0.42
CA PRO A 27 13.54 2.86 -0.47
C PRO A 27 13.83 4.34 -0.20
N LEU A 28 12.99 5.03 0.57
CA LEU A 28 13.04 6.48 0.65
C LEU A 28 14.04 6.92 1.73
N ASN A 29 15.18 7.48 1.32
CA ASN A 29 16.08 8.25 2.20
C ASN A 29 15.43 9.60 2.56
N LEU A 30 14.25 9.56 3.16
CA LEU A 30 13.40 10.70 3.48
C LEU A 30 13.08 10.71 4.97
N SER A 31 12.75 11.88 5.51
CA SER A 31 12.12 11.95 6.83
C SER A 31 10.75 11.26 6.80
N TRP A 32 10.22 10.86 7.96
CA TRP A 32 8.86 10.29 8.05
C TRP A 32 7.81 11.21 7.40
N TYR A 33 7.90 12.51 7.66
CA TYR A 33 6.97 13.50 7.14
C TYR A 33 6.94 13.55 5.61
N GLU A 34 8.10 13.41 4.96
CA GLU A 34 8.20 13.37 3.50
C GLU A 34 7.85 11.98 2.95
N ALA A 35 8.25 10.91 3.65
CA ALA A 35 8.03 9.54 3.21
C ALA A 35 6.53 9.19 3.15
N LYS A 36 5.73 9.60 4.15
CA LYS A 36 4.29 9.29 4.20
C LYS A 36 3.53 9.88 3.02
N GLU A 37 3.80 11.14 2.68
CA GLU A 37 3.19 11.81 1.52
C GLU A 37 3.64 11.11 0.25
N LYS A 38 4.95 10.82 0.15
CA LYS A 38 5.50 10.24 -1.07
C LYS A 38 5.01 8.83 -1.35
N VAL A 39 4.86 8.00 -0.32
CA VAL A 39 4.28 6.65 -0.45
C VAL A 39 2.83 6.75 -0.89
N GLY A 40 2.03 7.61 -0.25
CA GLY A 40 0.63 7.80 -0.61
C GLY A 40 0.45 8.30 -2.05
N GLU A 41 1.24 9.29 -2.47
CA GLU A 41 1.27 9.77 -3.86
C GLU A 41 1.56 8.65 -4.87
N ILE A 42 2.56 7.80 -4.59
CA ILE A 42 2.95 6.71 -5.50
C ILE A 42 1.82 5.68 -5.62
N LEU A 43 1.16 5.33 -4.51
CA LEU A 43 0.05 4.37 -4.52
C LEU A 43 -1.19 4.94 -5.20
N HIS A 44 -1.53 6.19 -4.91
CA HIS A 44 -2.63 6.92 -5.53
C HIS A 44 -2.44 7.03 -7.05
N GLN A 45 -1.25 7.43 -7.49
CA GLN A 45 -0.95 7.54 -8.93
C GLN A 45 -1.07 6.18 -9.63
N ALA A 46 -0.55 5.10 -9.03
CA ALA A 46 -0.67 3.77 -9.63
C ALA A 46 -2.13 3.30 -9.78
N ASN A 47 -3.03 3.71 -8.87
CA ASN A 47 -4.45 3.42 -8.98
C ASN A 47 -5.10 4.22 -10.12
N LEU A 48 -4.75 5.51 -10.26
CA LEU A 48 -5.18 6.32 -11.42
C LEU A 48 -4.67 5.73 -12.74
N ASP A 49 -3.40 5.33 -12.80
CA ASP A 49 -2.79 4.74 -14.00
C ASP A 49 -3.52 3.46 -14.42
N SER A 50 -3.85 2.61 -13.45
CA SER A 50 -4.61 1.37 -13.65
C SER A 50 -6.03 1.65 -14.16
N PHE A 51 -6.73 2.60 -13.54
CA PHE A 51 -8.07 3.03 -13.96
C PHE A 51 -8.06 3.60 -15.39
N ASN A 52 -7.14 4.53 -15.67
CA ASN A 52 -6.96 5.15 -16.97
C ASN A 52 -6.60 4.11 -18.04
N TYR A 53 -5.71 3.15 -17.74
CA TYR A 53 -5.38 2.07 -18.66
C TYR A 53 -6.59 1.20 -18.99
N ARG A 54 -7.41 0.86 -17.99
CA ARG A 54 -8.57 -0.04 -18.13
C ARG A 54 -9.72 0.59 -18.92
N TYR A 55 -10.00 1.86 -18.68
CA TYR A 55 -11.15 2.57 -19.25
C TYR A 55 -10.79 3.53 -20.38
N LYS A 56 -9.49 3.68 -20.68
CA LYS A 56 -8.97 4.63 -21.68
C LYS A 56 -9.38 6.08 -21.36
N GLU A 57 -9.31 6.42 -20.08
CA GLU A 57 -9.53 7.76 -19.56
C GLU A 57 -8.21 8.46 -19.22
N ASP A 58 -8.29 9.73 -18.83
CA ASP A 58 -7.16 10.57 -18.40
C ASP A 58 -7.53 11.28 -17.08
N LEU A 59 -7.93 10.48 -16.10
CA LEU A 59 -8.26 10.98 -14.77
C LEU A 59 -6.98 11.36 -14.03
N THR A 60 -6.95 12.59 -13.51
CA THR A 60 -5.86 13.12 -12.69
C THR A 60 -6.34 13.41 -11.28
N GLY A 61 -5.46 13.32 -10.30
CA GLY A 61 -5.76 13.69 -8.92
C GLY A 61 -4.51 13.82 -8.07
N THR A 62 -4.65 14.52 -6.95
CA THR A 62 -3.58 14.68 -5.95
C THR A 62 -3.94 13.91 -4.69
N PHE A 63 -2.98 13.18 -4.13
CA PHE A 63 -3.12 12.56 -2.83
C PHE A 63 -2.94 13.60 -1.72
N VAL A 64 -3.81 13.55 -0.70
CA VAL A 64 -3.64 14.28 0.55
C VAL A 64 -3.61 13.29 1.71
N PHE A 65 -2.52 13.26 2.49
CA PHE A 65 -2.45 12.40 3.66
C PHE A 65 -3.50 12.78 4.71
N ASP A 66 -4.42 11.85 4.99
CA ASP A 66 -5.43 11.97 6.03
C ASP A 66 -4.89 11.37 7.33
N SER A 67 -4.40 12.23 8.23
CA SER A 67 -3.93 11.81 9.57
C SER A 67 -5.04 11.27 10.48
N SER A 68 -6.31 11.43 10.10
CA SER A 68 -7.47 10.86 10.80
C SER A 68 -7.89 9.49 10.26
N ALA A 69 -7.17 8.96 9.26
CA ALA A 69 -7.37 7.61 8.78
C ALA A 69 -7.21 6.58 9.91
N PRO A 70 -8.00 5.49 9.91
CA PRO A 70 -7.97 4.52 10.99
C PRO A 70 -6.61 3.81 11.05
N GLN A 71 -6.12 3.59 12.26
CA GLN A 71 -5.07 2.60 12.51
C GLN A 71 -5.69 1.21 12.38
N LEU A 72 -5.17 0.42 11.46
CA LEU A 72 -5.68 -0.92 11.14
C LEU A 72 -4.85 -1.99 11.85
N SER A 73 -5.46 -3.11 12.22
CA SER A 73 -4.74 -4.31 12.64
C SER A 73 -3.91 -4.89 11.48
N VAL A 74 -2.88 -5.70 11.77
CA VAL A 74 -2.02 -6.31 10.74
C VAL A 74 -2.85 -7.06 9.67
N PRO A 75 -3.81 -7.94 10.00
CA PRO A 75 -4.66 -8.58 8.99
C PRO A 75 -5.48 -7.58 8.16
N ALA A 76 -5.92 -6.47 8.76
CA ALA A 76 -6.68 -5.44 8.06
C ALA A 76 -5.79 -4.61 7.11
N VAL A 77 -4.53 -4.32 7.49
CA VAL A 77 -3.55 -3.69 6.59
C VAL A 77 -3.25 -4.61 5.41
N LEU A 78 -3.01 -5.90 5.65
CA LEU A 78 -2.76 -6.88 4.58
C LEU A 78 -3.93 -6.95 3.59
N LYS A 79 -5.17 -6.96 4.08
CA LYS A 79 -6.36 -6.92 3.23
C LYS A 79 -6.48 -5.60 2.45
N ALA A 80 -6.11 -4.47 3.07
CA ALA A 80 -6.08 -3.18 2.39
C ALA A 80 -5.01 -3.14 1.28
N LEU A 81 -3.86 -3.77 1.49
CA LEU A 81 -2.80 -3.94 0.49
C LEU A 81 -3.27 -4.80 -0.69
N ASP A 82 -3.96 -5.90 -0.44
CA ASP A 82 -4.53 -6.75 -1.50
C ASP A 82 -5.57 -5.99 -2.33
N CYS A 83 -6.38 -5.13 -1.68
CA CYS A 83 -7.30 -4.22 -2.37
C CYS A 83 -6.53 -3.24 -3.26
N ILE A 84 -5.50 -2.56 -2.74
CA ILE A 84 -4.71 -1.61 -3.54
C ILE A 84 -4.05 -2.33 -4.71
N GLU A 85 -3.41 -3.48 -4.50
CA GLU A 85 -2.75 -4.24 -5.55
C GLU A 85 -3.72 -4.60 -6.68
N TYR A 86 -4.89 -5.13 -6.33
CA TYR A 86 -5.94 -5.43 -7.30
C TYR A 86 -6.38 -4.18 -8.09
N GLN A 87 -6.50 -3.02 -7.43
CA GLN A 87 -6.92 -1.78 -8.08
C GLN A 87 -5.81 -1.08 -8.87
N CYS A 88 -4.56 -1.52 -8.76
CA CYS A 88 -3.41 -0.92 -9.43
C CYS A 88 -2.80 -1.80 -10.55
N CYS A 89 -3.25 -3.05 -10.72
CA CYS A 89 -2.51 -4.05 -11.51
C CYS A 89 -2.84 -4.11 -13.01
N GLU A 90 -3.65 -3.21 -13.55
CA GLU A 90 -4.09 -3.29 -14.96
C GLU A 90 -2.98 -2.93 -15.96
N VAL A 91 -1.97 -2.15 -15.55
CA VAL A 91 -0.86 -1.75 -16.43
C VAL A 91 0.08 -2.93 -16.69
N GLU A 92 0.47 -3.15 -17.95
CA GLU A 92 1.26 -4.32 -18.40
C GLU A 92 2.56 -4.57 -17.62
N SER A 93 3.18 -3.52 -17.08
CA SER A 93 4.43 -3.58 -16.32
C SER A 93 4.24 -3.30 -14.83
N TYR A 94 3.07 -3.59 -14.27
CA TYR A 94 2.73 -3.30 -12.87
C TYR A 94 3.80 -3.80 -11.88
N GLN A 95 4.31 -5.00 -12.06
CA GLN A 95 5.32 -5.61 -11.16
C GLN A 95 6.68 -4.88 -11.18
N GLN A 96 6.91 -4.01 -12.17
CA GLN A 96 8.12 -3.18 -12.26
C GLN A 96 7.93 -1.81 -11.59
N THR A 97 6.69 -1.43 -11.27
CA THR A 97 6.35 -0.13 -10.70
C THR A 97 6.86 0.03 -9.27
N ARG A 98 6.97 1.29 -8.82
CA ARG A 98 7.28 1.61 -7.43
C ARG A 98 6.14 1.18 -6.48
N ALA A 99 4.89 1.30 -6.91
CA ALA A 99 3.73 0.88 -6.12
C ALA A 99 3.78 -0.62 -5.78
N TYR A 100 4.07 -1.47 -6.77
CA TYR A 100 4.26 -2.91 -6.52
C TYR A 100 5.35 -3.17 -5.47
N LYS A 101 6.51 -2.50 -5.58
CA LYS A 101 7.62 -2.67 -4.63
C LYS A 101 7.24 -2.24 -3.22
N ILE A 102 6.55 -1.10 -3.08
CA ILE A 102 6.03 -0.61 -1.79
C ILE A 102 5.07 -1.62 -1.17
N ILE A 103 4.06 -2.05 -1.92
CA ILE A 103 3.05 -3.01 -1.45
C ILE A 103 3.71 -4.33 -1.04
N LYS A 104 4.60 -4.86 -1.89
CA LYS A 104 5.27 -6.12 -1.62
C LYS A 104 6.14 -6.04 -0.38
N GLN A 105 6.89 -4.95 -0.21
CA GLN A 105 7.75 -4.78 0.95
C GLN A 105 6.94 -4.60 2.23
N LEU A 106 5.96 -3.70 2.26
CA LEU A 106 5.14 -3.49 3.43
C LEU A 106 4.43 -4.78 3.84
N ARG A 107 3.93 -5.55 2.86
CA ARG A 107 3.38 -6.89 3.09
C ARG A 107 4.38 -7.81 3.78
N LEU A 108 5.61 -7.90 3.28
CA LEU A 108 6.65 -8.75 3.87
C LEU A 108 7.03 -8.29 5.28
N SER A 109 7.11 -6.99 5.52
CA SER A 109 7.41 -6.39 6.83
C SER A 109 6.27 -6.48 7.85
N LEU A 110 5.07 -6.90 7.43
CA LEU A 110 3.93 -7.11 8.31
C LEU A 110 3.76 -8.58 8.69
N ILE A 111 4.37 -9.51 7.96
CA ILE A 111 4.22 -10.96 8.21
C ILE A 111 4.73 -11.32 9.61
N ASP A 112 5.88 -10.78 10.02
CA ASP A 112 6.46 -10.99 11.36
C ASP A 112 5.70 -10.25 12.47
N LYS A 113 4.71 -9.41 12.12
CA LYS A 113 3.83 -8.70 13.06
C LYS A 113 2.50 -9.40 13.26
N ILE A 114 2.25 -10.53 12.59
CA ILE A 114 1.02 -11.30 12.76
C ILE A 114 1.05 -12.01 14.12
N ASP A 115 -0.02 -11.88 14.89
CA ASP A 115 -0.18 -12.60 16.16
C ASP A 115 -0.01 -14.12 15.95
N GLY A 116 0.89 -14.74 16.71
CA GLY A 116 1.21 -16.16 16.60
C GLY A 116 2.33 -16.49 15.60
N TYR A 117 2.88 -15.51 14.88
CA TYR A 117 3.94 -15.77 13.90
C TYR A 117 5.24 -16.27 14.56
N GLU A 118 5.68 -15.63 15.64
CA GLU A 118 6.91 -16.00 16.36
C GLU A 118 6.75 -17.35 17.09
N GLU A 119 5.54 -17.66 17.57
CA GLU A 119 5.24 -18.91 18.25
C GLU A 119 5.04 -20.09 17.30
N ALA A 120 4.78 -19.83 16.02
CA ALA A 120 4.57 -20.86 15.02
C ALA A 120 5.85 -21.66 14.75
N HIS A 121 5.70 -22.98 14.60
CA HIS A 121 6.83 -23.84 14.24
C HIS A 121 7.28 -23.58 12.80
N TRP A 122 8.58 -23.34 12.62
CA TRP A 122 9.18 -23.15 11.30
C TRP A 122 9.18 -24.41 10.43
N PHE A 123 9.31 -25.58 11.07
CA PHE A 123 9.38 -26.87 10.40
C PHE A 123 8.06 -27.63 10.57
N ILE A 124 7.73 -28.44 9.57
CA ILE A 124 6.59 -29.36 9.59
C ILE A 124 7.17 -30.76 9.62
N ASP A 125 6.80 -31.54 10.63
CA ASP A 125 7.12 -32.96 10.78
C ASP A 125 6.08 -33.87 10.09
#